data_AF-A0AAU3TRX3-F1
#
_entry.id   AF-A0AAU3TRX3-F1
#
_cell.length_a   1.000
_cell.length_b   1.000
_cell.length_c   1.000
_cell.angle_alpha   90.00
_cell.angle_beta   90.00
_cell.angle_gamma   90.00
#
_symmetry.space_group_name_H-M   'P 1'
#
loop_
_entity.id
_entity.type
_entity.pdbx_description
1 polymer ?
#
loop_
_entity_poly.entity_id
_entity_poly.type
_entity_poly.pdbx_seq_one_letter_code
_entity_poly.pdbx_strand_id
1 'polypeptide(L)'
;MTEKMPHSAAGQMLGYLYQCEWALVELARQWFKEPEAELRMEMLDDIDILHGDVPVELVQSKHHGGQGELGPTSADLWRSINSWCDALELIGDGPLPLLRLVTTQSVSSRSLLEKLRADSSVRDVPSALRALEALAGDSEGPKSTRAWRERFLRCTPVTREALVGQVVVDDLAPRVSEVDSKLREVVGVWKTHESQGQDILAELKGWWWGVSKEMLDRSGSPRTSVSAEELRTKIDYVLSKYAQTYLPFDDRLERLTEDELAQYQDRVFVTQLRILKLGRRSVRFHLGEYHHAWAHRARWLRHHYVDQDELKQFESDLRREWERVFSKYADAVDAGSYPGDAVAAGNEILDRAMAAAEGIRLRPGVDKRWVSRGTLHALADLALKDPDPVGWHPSFEDLLQDLIATADAED
;
A
#
# COMPACT_ATOMS: atom_id res chain seq x y z
N MET A 1 18.23 32.83 0.33
CA MET A 1 17.35 33.19 1.45
C MET A 1 16.25 34.06 0.90
N THR A 2 15.06 33.52 0.70
CA THR A 2 13.87 34.28 0.32
C THR A 2 13.36 35.00 1.56
N GLU A 3 13.45 36.33 1.59
CA GLU A 3 12.87 37.14 2.67
C GLU A 3 11.37 36.84 2.80
N LYS A 4 10.92 36.50 4.01
CA LYS A 4 9.49 36.36 4.31
C LYS A 4 8.85 37.75 4.19
N MET A 5 7.94 37.92 3.23
CA MET A 5 7.14 39.15 3.16
C MET A 5 6.35 39.37 4.46
N PRO A 6 6.24 40.62 4.94
CA PRO A 6 5.63 40.97 6.23
C PRO A 6 4.13 40.62 6.37
N HIS A 7 3.45 40.30 5.27
CA HIS A 7 2.05 39.87 5.23
C HIS A 7 1.87 38.50 4.57
N SER A 8 2.86 37.62 4.65
CA SER A 8 2.76 36.28 4.08
C SER A 8 1.69 35.44 4.77
N ALA A 9 0.60 35.12 4.04
CA ALA A 9 -0.44 34.19 4.47
C ALA A 9 -0.03 32.71 4.35
N ALA A 10 1.20 32.42 3.92
CA ALA A 10 1.67 31.06 3.64
C ALA A 10 1.56 30.15 4.88
N GLY A 11 1.87 30.66 6.08
CA GLY A 11 1.76 29.88 7.32
C GLY A 11 0.32 29.51 7.67
N GLN A 12 -0.62 30.44 7.51
CA GLN A 12 -2.05 30.20 7.75
C GLN A 12 -2.62 29.22 6.73
N MET A 13 -2.33 29.45 5.43
CA MET A 13 -2.74 28.55 4.36
C MET A 13 -2.22 27.13 4.58
N LEU A 14 -0.96 26.98 5.00
CA LEU A 14 -0.39 25.67 5.31
C LEU A 14 -1.09 24.99 6.50
N GLY A 15 -1.55 25.77 7.48
CA GLY A 15 -2.35 25.27 8.59
C GLY A 15 -3.68 24.69 8.13
N TYR A 16 -4.42 25.39 7.27
CA TYR A 16 -5.68 24.89 6.71
C TYR A 16 -5.48 23.67 5.80
N LEU A 17 -4.41 23.65 5.00
CA LEU A 17 -4.05 22.47 4.20
C LEU A 17 -3.74 21.28 5.11
N TYR A 18 -2.96 21.49 6.18
CA TYR A 18 -2.65 20.45 7.15
C TYR A 18 -3.91 19.88 7.81
N GLN A 19 -4.82 20.74 8.28
CA GLN A 19 -6.08 20.32 8.87
C GLN A 19 -6.88 19.44 7.90
N CYS A 20 -6.97 19.86 6.64
CA CYS A 20 -7.69 19.13 5.61
C CYS A 20 -7.04 17.76 5.33
N GLU A 21 -5.71 17.68 5.22
CA GLU A 21 -5.03 16.39 5.04
C GLU A 21 -5.11 15.50 6.30
N TRP A 22 -5.04 16.10 7.49
CA TRP A 22 -5.10 15.38 8.76
C TRP A 22 -6.49 14.78 9.01
N ALA A 23 -7.55 15.47 8.61
CA ALA A 23 -8.91 14.95 8.65
C ALA A 23 -9.05 13.61 7.89
N LEU A 24 -8.43 13.49 6.71
CA LEU A 24 -8.40 12.23 5.98
C LEU A 24 -7.67 11.13 6.77
N VAL A 25 -6.56 11.46 7.44
CA VAL A 25 -5.84 10.51 8.29
C VAL A 25 -6.67 10.06 9.47
N GLU A 26 -7.39 10.97 10.15
CA GLU A 26 -8.25 10.61 11.28
C GLU A 26 -9.42 9.71 10.83
N LEU A 27 -10.10 10.02 9.72
CA LEU A 27 -11.13 9.13 9.18
C LEU A 27 -10.54 7.78 8.74
N ALA A 28 -9.35 7.78 8.14
CA ALA A 28 -8.64 6.58 7.74
C ALA A 28 -8.06 5.77 8.93
N ARG A 29 -8.17 6.24 10.17
CA ARG A 29 -7.92 5.38 11.35
C ARG A 29 -9.15 4.58 11.76
N GLN A 30 -10.34 5.05 11.38
CA GLN A 30 -11.62 4.46 11.76
C GLN A 30 -12.16 3.45 10.74
N TRP A 31 -11.85 3.60 9.44
CA TRP A 31 -12.48 2.82 8.35
C TRP A 31 -12.47 1.30 8.51
N PHE A 32 -11.47 0.75 9.20
CA PHE A 32 -11.37 -0.69 9.43
C PHE A 32 -12.08 -1.15 10.71
N LYS A 33 -12.25 -0.27 11.70
CA LYS A 33 -12.76 -0.60 13.04
C LYS A 33 -14.22 -0.22 13.22
N GLU A 34 -14.58 1.00 12.81
CA GLU A 34 -15.87 1.63 13.05
C GLU A 34 -16.40 2.21 11.73
N PRO A 35 -17.03 1.40 10.86
CA PRO A 35 -17.45 1.84 9.52
C PRO A 35 -18.52 2.95 9.56
N GLU A 36 -19.33 2.97 10.62
CA GLU A 36 -20.39 3.97 10.86
C GLU A 36 -19.85 5.29 11.43
N ALA A 37 -18.54 5.39 11.69
CA ALA A 37 -17.96 6.64 12.14
C ALA A 37 -18.06 7.70 11.04
N GLU A 38 -18.56 8.88 11.40
CA GLU A 38 -18.64 10.02 10.50
C GLU A 38 -17.62 11.08 10.87
N LEU A 39 -17.10 11.78 9.86
CA LEU A 39 -16.27 12.97 10.04
C LEU A 39 -17.01 14.21 9.54
N ARG A 40 -16.96 15.28 10.34
CA ARG A 40 -17.31 16.66 9.96
C ARG A 40 -16.09 17.56 10.09
N MET A 41 -16.10 18.68 9.36
CA MET A 41 -15.04 19.68 9.44
C MET A 41 -15.63 21.05 9.77
N GLU A 42 -14.94 21.81 10.62
CA GLU A 42 -15.29 23.19 10.97
C GLU A 42 -16.74 23.33 11.50
N MET A 43 -17.21 22.38 12.31
CA MET A 43 -18.56 22.44 12.90
C MET A 43 -18.51 22.68 14.42
N LEU A 44 -17.92 21.79 15.21
CA LEU A 44 -17.66 22.01 16.64
C LEU A 44 -16.19 22.32 16.90
N ASP A 45 -15.28 21.71 16.14
CA ASP A 45 -13.85 21.99 16.10
C ASP A 45 -13.32 21.85 14.66
N ASP A 46 -12.00 21.87 14.49
CA ASP A 46 -11.33 21.70 13.19
C ASP A 46 -11.82 20.41 12.49
N ILE A 47 -11.95 19.32 13.27
CA ILE A 47 -12.41 17.99 12.85
C ILE A 47 -13.27 17.40 13.97
N ASP A 48 -14.47 16.93 13.62
CA ASP A 48 -15.37 16.24 14.54
C ASP A 48 -15.56 14.80 14.08
N ILE A 49 -15.35 13.83 14.97
CA ILE A 49 -15.70 12.42 14.73
C ILE A 49 -16.98 12.11 15.49
N LEU A 50 -17.93 11.48 14.81
CA LEU A 50 -19.24 11.14 15.35
C LEU A 50 -19.53 9.65 15.21
N HIS A 51 -20.32 9.12 16.14
CA HIS A 51 -21.01 7.84 15.98
C HIS A 51 -22.51 8.12 15.92
N GLY A 52 -23.10 7.94 14.74
CA GLY A 52 -24.40 8.54 14.43
C GLY A 52 -24.33 10.08 14.55
N ASP A 53 -25.29 10.70 15.23
CA ASP A 53 -25.33 12.15 15.43
C ASP A 53 -24.59 12.64 16.69
N VAL A 54 -23.92 11.74 17.42
CA VAL A 54 -23.23 12.09 18.68
C VAL A 54 -21.75 12.32 18.42
N PRO A 55 -21.22 13.54 18.68
CA PRO A 55 -19.78 13.78 18.66
C PRO A 55 -19.11 12.93 19.74
N VAL A 56 -18.18 12.08 19.32
CA VAL A 56 -17.39 11.23 20.23
C VAL A 56 -15.98 11.76 20.41
N GLU A 57 -15.48 12.54 19.45
CA GLU A 57 -14.15 13.12 19.49
C GLU A 57 -14.12 14.44 18.73
N LEU A 58 -13.50 15.46 19.34
CA LEU A 58 -13.19 16.74 18.72
C LEU A 58 -11.68 16.88 18.62
N VAL A 59 -11.16 17.07 17.41
CA VAL A 59 -9.73 17.16 17.16
C VAL A 59 -9.39 18.58 16.76
N GLN A 60 -8.60 19.25 17.60
CA GLN A 60 -8.00 20.54 17.32
C GLN A 60 -6.57 20.34 16.81
N SER A 61 -6.28 20.79 15.60
CA SER A 61 -4.98 20.65 14.96
C SER A 61 -4.12 21.92 15.08
N LYS A 62 -2.82 21.76 15.33
CA LYS A 62 -1.84 22.86 15.44
C LYS A 62 -0.56 22.55 14.66
N HIS A 63 -0.48 23.07 13.44
CA HIS A 63 0.68 22.88 12.58
C HIS A 63 1.72 24.00 12.72
N HIS A 64 2.97 23.62 12.96
CA HIS A 64 4.12 24.52 12.99
C HIS A 64 5.17 24.08 11.98
N GLY A 65 5.68 25.02 11.17
CA GLY A 65 6.68 24.73 10.14
C GLY A 65 8.09 24.38 10.68
N GLY A 66 8.33 24.50 11.99
CA GLY A 66 9.63 24.27 12.62
C GLY A 66 9.51 23.47 13.92
N GLN A 67 10.65 23.04 14.46
CA GLN A 67 10.67 22.44 15.81
C GLN A 67 10.28 23.50 16.84
N GLY A 68 9.52 23.09 17.85
CA GLY A 68 9.07 23.96 18.92
C GLY A 68 8.44 23.14 20.03
N GLU A 69 8.17 23.79 21.15
CA GLU A 69 7.58 23.17 22.33
C GLU A 69 6.24 23.82 22.64
N LEU A 70 5.22 22.99 22.87
CA LEU A 70 3.93 23.45 23.35
C LEU A 70 4.04 23.75 24.87
N GLY A 71 4.06 25.03 25.20
CA GLY A 71 4.11 25.49 26.58
C GLY A 71 2.74 25.55 27.27
N PRO A 72 2.69 25.44 28.61
CA PRO A 72 1.43 25.49 29.37
C PRO A 72 0.76 26.87 29.41
N THR A 73 1.48 27.92 29.00
CA THR A 73 0.95 29.29 28.85
C THR A 73 0.74 29.69 27.39
N SER A 74 0.91 28.76 26.46
CA SER A 74 0.84 29.03 25.02
C SER A 74 -0.55 29.47 24.58
N ALA A 75 -0.59 30.32 23.56
CA ALA A 75 -1.86 30.74 22.95
C ALA A 75 -2.61 29.56 22.34
N ASP A 76 -1.89 28.57 21.78
CA ASP A 76 -2.49 27.39 21.16
C ASP A 76 -3.26 26.56 22.17
N LEU A 77 -2.69 26.28 23.34
CA LEU A 77 -3.39 25.54 24.40
C LEU A 77 -4.66 26.30 24.85
N TRP A 78 -4.50 27.55 25.28
CA TRP A 78 -5.60 28.30 25.88
C TRP A 78 -6.70 28.65 24.89
N ARG A 79 -6.37 28.85 23.62
CA ARG A 79 -7.36 29.02 22.56
C ARG A 79 -8.13 27.72 22.31
N SER A 80 -7.44 26.57 22.29
CA SER A 80 -8.10 25.26 22.09
C SER A 80 -9.06 24.94 23.24
N ILE A 81 -8.63 25.11 24.49
CA ILE A 81 -9.51 24.98 25.67
C ILE A 81 -10.73 25.89 25.55
N ASN A 82 -10.53 27.13 25.08
CA ASN A 82 -11.62 28.07 24.92
C ASN A 82 -12.61 27.65 23.83
N SER A 83 -12.13 27.17 22.68
CA SER A 83 -12.98 26.60 21.63
C SER A 83 -13.78 25.40 22.13
N TRP A 84 -13.18 24.53 22.95
CA TRP A 84 -13.92 23.42 23.56
C TRP A 84 -14.96 23.87 24.57
N CYS A 85 -14.73 24.94 25.32
CA CYS A 85 -15.82 25.53 26.12
C CYS A 85 -17.00 25.95 25.24
N ASP A 86 -16.76 26.57 24.08
CA ASP A 86 -17.82 26.91 23.11
C ASP A 86 -18.53 25.65 22.59
N ALA A 87 -17.77 24.62 22.19
CA ALA A 87 -18.32 23.37 21.67
C ALA A 87 -19.19 22.65 22.70
N LEU A 88 -18.75 22.57 23.97
CA LEU A 88 -19.52 21.93 25.03
C LEU A 88 -20.81 22.69 25.37
N GLU A 89 -20.82 24.02 25.26
CA GLU A 89 -22.05 24.82 25.40
C GLU A 89 -23.06 24.49 24.29
N LEU A 90 -22.59 24.18 23.06
CA LEU A 90 -23.45 23.76 21.94
C LEU A 90 -23.94 22.31 22.05
N ILE A 91 -23.11 21.41 22.57
CA ILE A 91 -23.48 20.00 22.80
C ILE A 91 -24.50 19.88 23.95
N GLY A 92 -24.41 20.74 24.96
CA GLY A 92 -25.30 20.73 26.12
C GLY A 92 -25.10 19.50 27.01
N ASP A 93 -26.19 18.90 27.49
CA ASP A 93 -26.17 17.78 28.44
C ASP A 93 -25.85 16.40 27.79
N GLY A 94 -25.31 16.40 26.57
CA GLY A 94 -24.90 15.18 25.86
C GLY A 94 -23.65 14.53 26.47
N PRO A 95 -23.28 13.32 25.99
CA PRO A 95 -22.00 12.70 26.31
C PRO A 95 -20.84 13.63 25.93
N LEU A 96 -19.85 13.76 26.81
CA LEU A 96 -18.68 14.58 26.54
C LEU A 96 -17.76 13.86 25.54
N PRO A 97 -17.42 14.51 24.41
CA PRO A 97 -16.45 13.95 23.47
C PRO A 97 -15.04 13.97 24.07
N LEU A 98 -14.19 13.09 23.55
CA LEU A 98 -12.74 13.20 23.74
C LEU A 98 -12.25 14.49 23.07
N LEU A 99 -11.41 15.27 23.75
CA LEU A 99 -10.91 16.56 23.26
C LEU A 99 -9.42 16.43 22.92
N ARG A 100 -9.08 16.19 21.66
CA ARG A 100 -7.69 15.93 21.23
C ARG A 100 -7.03 17.19 20.68
N LEU A 101 -5.95 17.61 21.32
CA LEU A 101 -5.03 18.61 20.77
C LEU A 101 -3.89 17.91 20.04
N VAL A 102 -3.95 17.92 18.71
CA VAL A 102 -2.92 17.37 17.84
C VAL A 102 -1.95 18.48 17.45
N THR A 103 -0.68 18.35 17.83
CA THR A 103 0.33 19.37 17.56
C THR A 103 1.62 18.79 17.01
N THR A 104 2.24 19.50 16.06
CA THR A 104 3.57 19.12 15.54
C THR A 104 4.72 19.52 16.48
N GLN A 105 4.42 20.24 17.57
CA GLN A 105 5.39 20.60 18.60
C GLN A 105 5.57 19.47 19.61
N SER A 106 6.67 19.48 20.36
CA SER A 106 6.89 18.56 21.48
C SER A 106 6.29 19.10 22.77
N VAL A 107 6.02 18.19 23.71
CA VAL A 107 5.75 18.51 25.11
C VAL A 107 6.90 18.00 25.97
N SER A 108 7.52 18.88 26.75
CA SER A 108 8.59 18.51 27.68
C SER A 108 8.07 17.59 28.79
N SER A 109 8.89 16.62 29.23
CA SER A 109 8.60 15.68 30.31
C SER A 109 8.55 16.31 31.72
N ARG A 110 8.69 17.63 31.81
CA ARG A 110 8.46 18.39 33.05
C ARG A 110 7.25 19.31 32.95
N SER A 111 6.63 19.37 31.78
CA SER A 111 5.43 20.17 31.53
C SER A 111 4.21 19.49 32.16
N LEU A 112 3.26 20.29 32.65
CA LEU A 112 1.97 19.76 33.06
C LEU A 112 1.24 19.05 31.91
N LEU A 113 1.52 19.43 30.66
CA LEU A 113 0.85 18.89 29.48
C LEU A 113 1.20 17.42 29.22
N GLU A 114 2.33 16.92 29.74
CA GLU A 114 2.64 15.49 29.69
C GLU A 114 1.57 14.67 30.41
N LYS A 115 1.00 15.22 31.49
CA LYS A 115 -0.06 14.59 32.28
C LYS A 115 -1.40 14.52 31.56
N LEU A 116 -1.51 15.15 30.39
CA LEU A 116 -2.67 15.11 29.51
C LEU A 116 -2.45 14.21 28.29
N ARG A 117 -1.32 13.49 28.17
CA ARG A 117 -1.18 12.44 27.16
C ARG A 117 -2.17 11.30 27.40
N ALA A 118 -2.43 10.50 26.37
CA ALA A 118 -3.26 9.29 26.49
C ALA A 118 -2.57 8.15 27.27
N ASP A 119 -1.23 8.18 27.36
CA ASP A 119 -0.44 7.16 28.07
C ASP A 119 -0.77 7.13 29.58
N SER A 120 -1.36 6.02 30.01
CA SER A 120 -1.77 5.77 31.39
C SER A 120 -0.63 5.85 32.42
N SER A 121 0.63 5.70 32.01
CA SER A 121 1.80 5.76 32.91
C SER A 121 2.13 7.19 33.37
N VAL A 122 1.76 8.20 32.58
CA VAL A 122 2.02 9.63 32.85
C VAL A 122 0.75 10.44 33.07
N ARG A 123 -0.42 9.96 32.62
CA ARG A 123 -1.69 10.67 32.70
C ARG A 123 -2.12 10.91 34.16
N ASP A 124 -2.27 12.19 34.52
CA ASP A 124 -2.68 12.64 35.85
C ASP A 124 -3.55 13.89 35.72
N VAL A 125 -4.83 13.66 35.42
CA VAL A 125 -5.85 14.70 35.24
C VAL A 125 -5.99 15.60 36.46
N PRO A 126 -6.08 15.11 37.71
CA PRO A 126 -6.20 15.98 38.88
C PRO A 126 -5.02 16.94 39.04
N SER A 127 -3.78 16.49 38.81
CA SER A 127 -2.63 17.38 38.86
C SER A 127 -2.59 18.36 37.69
N ALA A 128 -2.95 17.93 36.49
CA ALA A 128 -3.04 18.81 35.32
C ALA A 128 -4.07 19.93 35.54
N LEU A 129 -5.27 19.57 36.05
CA LEU A 129 -6.33 20.51 36.38
C LEU A 129 -5.85 21.56 37.39
N ARG A 130 -5.28 21.15 38.53
CA ARG A 130 -4.75 22.09 39.54
C ARG A 130 -3.73 23.06 38.95
N ALA A 131 -2.85 22.56 38.08
CA ALA A 131 -1.84 23.38 37.43
C ALA A 131 -2.46 24.37 36.42
N LEU A 132 -3.45 23.93 35.63
CA LEU A 132 -4.21 24.80 34.73
C LEU A 132 -4.98 25.87 35.48
N GLU A 133 -5.64 25.55 36.60
CA GLU A 133 -6.32 26.51 37.45
C GLU A 133 -5.37 27.56 38.04
N ALA A 134 -4.20 27.12 38.52
CA ALA A 134 -3.17 28.03 39.02
C ALA A 134 -2.66 28.98 37.93
N LEU A 135 -2.36 28.45 36.74
CA LEU A 135 -1.96 29.26 35.58
C LEU A 135 -3.07 30.18 35.11
N ALA A 136 -4.34 29.76 35.19
CA ALA A 136 -5.47 30.59 34.83
C ALA A 136 -5.65 31.77 35.80
N GLY A 137 -5.36 31.55 37.09
CA GLY A 137 -5.43 32.57 38.15
C GLY A 137 -4.22 33.51 38.22
N ASP A 138 -3.14 33.22 37.50
CA ASP A 138 -1.93 34.05 37.49
C ASP A 138 -2.14 35.39 36.76
N SER A 139 -2.21 36.49 37.51
CA SER A 139 -2.38 37.84 36.96
C SER A 139 -1.17 38.33 36.16
N GLU A 140 0.02 37.77 36.42
CA GLU A 140 1.30 38.14 35.77
C GLU A 140 1.60 37.31 34.52
N GLY A 141 0.78 36.28 34.24
CA GLY A 141 0.89 35.47 33.03
C GLY A 141 0.66 36.26 31.73
N PRO A 142 0.89 35.64 30.55
CA PRO A 142 0.80 36.35 29.27
C PRO A 142 -0.55 37.05 29.05
N LYS A 143 -0.50 38.33 28.66
CA LYS A 143 -1.69 39.14 28.40
C LYS A 143 -2.51 38.62 27.22
N SER A 144 -1.86 37.99 26.23
CA SER A 144 -2.51 37.44 25.04
C SER A 144 -3.48 36.30 25.33
N THR A 145 -3.29 35.55 26.42
CA THR A 145 -4.15 34.41 26.78
C THR A 145 -5.09 34.72 27.94
N ARG A 146 -4.99 35.92 28.54
CA ARG A 146 -5.73 36.29 29.75
C ARG A 146 -7.24 36.10 29.62
N ALA A 147 -7.85 36.55 28.53
CA ALA A 147 -9.30 36.44 28.34
C ALA A 147 -9.78 34.97 28.30
N TRP A 148 -8.99 34.07 27.71
CA TRP A 148 -9.28 32.63 27.65
C TRP A 148 -9.09 31.95 29.01
N ARG A 149 -8.04 32.34 29.75
CA ARG A 149 -7.79 31.90 31.13
C ARG A 149 -8.92 32.32 32.07
N GLU A 150 -9.35 33.57 31.98
CA GLU A 150 -10.49 34.08 32.75
C GLU A 150 -11.80 33.37 32.38
N ARG A 151 -12.00 33.01 31.10
CA ARG A 151 -13.16 32.19 30.68
C ARG A 151 -13.13 30.81 31.32
N PHE A 152 -11.98 30.13 31.28
CA PHE A 152 -11.83 28.83 31.94
C PHE A 152 -12.21 28.91 33.42
N LEU A 153 -11.79 29.94 34.16
CA LEU A 153 -12.16 30.14 35.56
C LEU A 153 -13.64 30.51 35.80
N ARG A 154 -14.36 31.00 34.79
CA ARG A 154 -15.81 31.23 34.90
C ARG A 154 -16.62 29.93 34.85
N CYS A 155 -16.04 28.85 34.32
CA CYS A 155 -16.67 27.53 34.36
C CYS A 155 -16.72 27.00 35.80
N THR A 156 -17.77 26.23 36.12
CA THR A 156 -17.87 25.60 37.44
C THR A 156 -16.70 24.62 37.67
N PRO A 157 -16.31 24.33 38.93
CA PRO A 157 -15.29 23.31 39.20
C PRO A 157 -15.59 21.96 38.55
N VAL A 158 -16.86 21.52 38.59
CA VAL A 158 -17.31 20.26 37.96
C VAL A 158 -17.13 20.30 36.44
N THR A 159 -17.51 21.41 35.79
CA THR A 159 -17.32 21.59 34.35
C THR A 159 -15.84 21.56 33.97
N ARG A 160 -14.97 22.21 34.75
CA ARG A 160 -13.51 22.22 34.49
C ARG A 160 -12.90 20.84 34.64
N GLU A 161 -13.30 20.09 35.68
CA GLU A 161 -12.85 18.71 35.88
C GLU A 161 -13.28 17.81 34.73
N ALA A 162 -14.55 17.90 34.31
CA ALA A 162 -15.08 17.12 33.21
C ALA A 162 -14.40 17.47 31.87
N LEU A 163 -14.20 18.75 31.58
CA LEU A 163 -13.49 19.23 30.38
C LEU A 163 -12.05 18.71 30.36
N VAL A 164 -11.26 18.97 31.41
CA VAL A 164 -9.85 18.57 31.47
C VAL A 164 -9.71 17.04 31.47
N GLY A 165 -10.68 16.32 32.05
CA GLY A 165 -10.75 14.86 31.99
C GLY A 165 -10.80 14.29 30.59
N GLN A 166 -11.42 15.00 29.64
CA GLN A 166 -11.50 14.61 28.23
C GLN A 166 -10.33 15.11 27.38
N VAL A 167 -9.48 16.00 27.90
CA VAL A 167 -8.34 16.51 27.11
C VAL A 167 -7.28 15.42 26.94
N VAL A 168 -6.88 15.21 25.68
CA VAL A 168 -5.72 14.42 25.28
C VAL A 168 -4.80 15.27 24.42
N VAL A 169 -3.51 15.28 24.75
CA VAL A 169 -2.49 15.96 23.95
C VAL A 169 -1.70 14.92 23.15
N ASP A 170 -1.78 15.04 21.83
CA ASP A 170 -0.98 14.29 20.87
C ASP A 170 0.13 15.19 20.33
N ASP A 171 1.25 15.21 21.05
CA ASP A 171 2.44 15.94 20.64
C ASP A 171 3.26 15.17 19.61
N LEU A 172 4.17 15.86 18.91
CA LEU A 172 4.99 15.27 17.84
C LEU A 172 4.17 14.64 16.70
N ALA A 173 2.98 15.19 16.42
CA ALA A 173 2.22 14.80 15.25
C ALA A 173 3.02 15.07 13.96
N PRO A 174 2.84 14.25 12.90
CA PRO A 174 3.51 14.46 11.61
C PRO A 174 3.27 15.87 11.09
N ARG A 175 4.27 16.48 10.46
CA ARG A 175 4.09 17.72 9.70
C ARG A 175 3.41 17.44 8.38
N VAL A 176 2.95 18.49 7.69
CA VAL A 176 2.35 18.39 6.35
C VAL A 176 3.20 17.57 5.36
N SER A 177 4.53 17.69 5.41
CA SER A 177 5.45 16.91 4.56
C SER A 177 5.50 15.42 4.88
N GLU A 178 4.97 15.01 6.03
CA GLU A 178 5.00 13.65 6.57
C GLU A 178 3.60 13.01 6.62
N VAL A 179 2.54 13.79 6.37
CA VAL A 179 1.15 13.31 6.39
C VAL A 179 0.93 12.18 5.40
N ASP A 180 1.49 12.27 4.18
CA ASP A 180 1.36 11.22 3.17
C ASP A 180 1.92 9.87 3.66
N SER A 181 3.03 9.89 4.41
CA SER A 181 3.59 8.67 5.01
C SER A 181 2.63 8.07 6.04
N LYS A 182 1.98 8.91 6.85
CA LYS A 182 0.99 8.46 7.83
C LYS A 182 -0.28 7.95 7.17
N LEU A 183 -0.77 8.64 6.14
CA LEU A 183 -1.93 8.23 5.35
C LEU A 183 -1.68 6.86 4.70
N ARG A 184 -0.48 6.68 4.12
CA ARG A 184 -0.05 5.40 3.54
C ARG A 184 -0.13 4.26 4.54
N GLU A 185 0.34 4.49 5.77
CA GLU A 185 0.31 3.52 6.86
C GLU A 185 -1.13 3.12 7.23
N VAL A 186 -2.02 4.10 7.45
CA VAL A 186 -3.40 3.84 7.91
C VAL A 186 -4.32 3.25 6.82
N VAL A 187 -4.06 3.59 5.54
CA VAL A 187 -4.77 2.98 4.40
C VAL A 187 -4.24 1.57 4.09
N GLY A 188 -3.02 1.23 4.55
CA GLY A 188 -2.41 -0.07 4.29
C GLY A 188 -1.80 -0.19 2.88
N VAL A 189 -1.33 0.92 2.30
CA VAL A 189 -0.62 0.91 1.01
C VAL A 189 0.83 0.46 1.24
N TRP A 190 1.10 -0.83 1.03
CA TRP A 190 2.44 -1.40 1.18
C TRP A 190 3.41 -0.92 0.10
N LYS A 191 4.70 -1.21 0.25
CA LYS A 191 5.78 -0.83 -0.68
C LYS A 191 5.72 -1.58 -2.02
N THR A 192 4.59 -1.58 -2.71
CA THR A 192 4.58 -1.63 -4.17
C THR A 192 5.28 -0.37 -4.70
N HIS A 193 5.93 -0.49 -5.86
CA HIS A 193 6.76 0.54 -6.52
C HIS A 193 6.44 1.98 -6.09
N GLU A 194 7.45 2.76 -5.69
CA GLU A 194 7.28 4.09 -5.07
C GLU A 194 6.31 5.01 -5.84
N SER A 195 6.31 4.93 -7.18
CA SER A 195 5.38 5.64 -8.06
C SER A 195 3.91 5.21 -7.89
N GLN A 196 3.62 3.91 -7.79
CA GLN A 196 2.25 3.40 -7.61
C GLN A 196 1.65 3.83 -6.28
N GLY A 197 2.45 3.79 -5.21
CA GLY A 197 2.01 4.26 -3.89
C GLY A 197 1.65 5.75 -3.93
N GLN A 198 2.43 6.57 -4.63
CA GLN A 198 2.13 7.99 -4.82
C GLN A 198 0.85 8.20 -5.64
N ASP A 199 0.65 7.44 -6.72
CA ASP A 199 -0.56 7.53 -7.56
C ASP A 199 -1.84 7.19 -6.77
N ILE A 200 -1.80 6.13 -5.96
CA ILE A 200 -2.91 5.73 -5.08
C ILE A 200 -3.26 6.87 -4.11
N LEU A 201 -2.26 7.43 -3.41
CA LEU A 201 -2.48 8.52 -2.47
C LEU A 201 -2.98 9.78 -3.18
N ALA A 202 -2.47 10.09 -4.37
CA ALA A 202 -2.91 11.23 -5.16
C ALA A 202 -4.39 11.11 -5.57
N GLU A 203 -4.85 9.93 -5.98
CA GLU A 203 -6.27 9.72 -6.31
C GLU A 203 -7.17 9.82 -5.06
N LEU A 204 -6.75 9.24 -3.93
CA LEU A 204 -7.48 9.34 -2.67
C LEU A 204 -7.58 10.79 -2.19
N LYS A 205 -6.46 11.52 -2.18
CA LYS A 205 -6.42 12.95 -1.81
C LYS A 205 -7.26 13.80 -2.76
N GLY A 206 -7.23 13.50 -4.06
CA GLY A 206 -8.05 14.21 -5.06
C GLY A 206 -9.55 14.07 -4.79
N TRP A 207 -10.01 12.86 -4.44
CA TRP A 207 -11.39 12.66 -3.99
C TRP A 207 -11.68 13.37 -2.67
N TRP A 208 -10.78 13.24 -1.70
CA TRP A 208 -10.93 13.88 -0.39
C TRP A 208 -11.03 15.41 -0.49
N TRP A 209 -10.31 16.03 -1.41
CA TRP A 209 -10.43 17.47 -1.70
C TRP A 209 -11.81 17.86 -2.22
N GLY A 210 -12.44 17.02 -3.05
CA GLY A 210 -13.82 17.21 -3.45
C GLY A 210 -14.77 17.16 -2.26
N VAL A 211 -14.67 16.10 -1.46
CA VAL A 211 -15.51 15.88 -0.26
C VAL A 211 -15.32 16.99 0.77
N SER A 212 -14.09 17.39 1.06
CA SER A 212 -13.77 18.46 2.00
C SER A 212 -14.33 19.80 1.53
N LYS A 213 -14.21 20.11 0.24
CA LYS A 213 -14.82 21.31 -0.34
C LYS A 213 -16.34 21.27 -0.19
N GLU A 214 -16.98 20.13 -0.47
CA GLU A 214 -18.41 19.95 -0.30
C GLU A 214 -18.86 20.12 1.15
N MET A 215 -18.08 19.67 2.14
CA MET A 215 -18.39 19.85 3.57
C MET A 215 -18.19 21.31 4.04
N LEU A 216 -17.18 22.00 3.50
CA LEU A 216 -16.86 23.39 3.87
C LEU A 216 -17.75 24.42 3.16
N ASP A 217 -18.30 24.10 1.99
CA ASP A 217 -19.20 24.99 1.24
C ASP A 217 -20.64 24.96 1.78
N ARG A 218 -20.88 25.78 2.80
CA ARG A 218 -22.19 25.96 3.45
C ARG A 218 -23.26 26.62 2.56
N SER A 219 -22.90 27.08 1.35
CA SER A 219 -23.80 27.85 0.49
C SER A 219 -24.41 27.05 -0.66
N GLY A 220 -23.81 25.90 -1.02
CA GLY A 220 -24.17 25.16 -2.23
C GLY A 220 -24.25 23.64 -2.09
N SER A 221 -23.69 23.06 -1.03
CA SER A 221 -23.61 21.60 -0.86
C SER A 221 -24.45 21.12 0.33
N PRO A 222 -25.24 20.04 0.18
CA PRO A 222 -25.96 19.42 1.31
C PRO A 222 -25.06 18.51 2.15
N ARG A 223 -23.83 18.22 1.71
CA ARG A 223 -22.94 17.28 2.41
C ARG A 223 -22.44 17.91 3.70
N THR A 224 -22.82 17.37 4.85
CA THR A 224 -22.38 17.82 6.18
C THR A 224 -21.30 16.94 6.78
N SER A 225 -21.23 15.68 6.38
CA SER A 225 -20.29 14.68 6.87
C SER A 225 -19.87 13.69 5.78
N VAL A 226 -18.91 12.83 6.12
CA VAL A 226 -18.46 11.68 5.32
C VAL A 226 -18.21 10.50 6.26
N SER A 227 -18.75 9.32 5.91
CA SER A 227 -18.58 8.12 6.71
C SER A 227 -17.27 7.40 6.41
N ALA A 228 -16.81 6.63 7.38
CA ALA A 228 -15.63 5.77 7.23
C ALA A 228 -15.90 4.64 6.22
N GLU A 229 -17.15 4.18 6.09
CA GLU A 229 -17.61 3.27 5.03
C GLU A 229 -17.49 3.88 3.62
N GLU A 230 -17.85 5.16 3.44
CA GLU A 230 -17.68 5.84 2.15
C GLU A 230 -16.19 5.93 1.77
N LEU A 231 -15.33 6.30 2.73
CA LEU A 231 -13.88 6.29 2.55
C LEU A 231 -13.38 4.88 2.20
N ARG A 232 -13.83 3.85 2.92
CA ARG A 232 -13.48 2.45 2.64
C ARG A 232 -13.83 2.05 1.22
N THR A 233 -15.05 2.36 0.78
CA THR A 233 -15.50 2.09 -0.59
C THR A 233 -14.58 2.75 -1.61
N LYS A 234 -14.16 3.99 -1.34
CA LYS A 234 -13.21 4.69 -2.20
C LYS A 234 -11.81 4.06 -2.16
N ILE A 235 -11.31 3.66 -1.00
CA ILE A 235 -10.04 2.93 -0.85
C ILE A 235 -10.08 1.64 -1.67
N ASP A 236 -11.11 0.81 -1.49
CA ASP A 236 -11.27 -0.46 -2.20
C ASP A 236 -11.32 -0.24 -3.72
N TYR A 237 -12.06 0.76 -4.18
CA TYR A 237 -12.11 1.14 -5.60
C TYR A 237 -10.73 1.55 -6.13
N VAL A 238 -10.01 2.44 -5.44
CA VAL A 238 -8.69 2.90 -5.87
C VAL A 238 -7.73 1.70 -5.89
N LEU A 239 -7.65 0.94 -4.80
CA LEU A 239 -6.77 -0.22 -4.69
C LEU A 239 -7.08 -1.30 -5.73
N SER A 240 -8.35 -1.51 -6.10
CA SER A 240 -8.72 -2.49 -7.12
C SER A 240 -8.10 -2.21 -8.50
N LYS A 241 -7.83 -0.94 -8.83
CA LYS A 241 -7.13 -0.57 -10.08
C LYS A 241 -5.69 -1.02 -10.10
N TYR A 242 -5.12 -1.28 -8.92
CA TYR A 242 -3.75 -1.72 -8.71
C TYR A 242 -3.69 -3.16 -8.17
N ALA A 243 -4.84 -3.82 -7.98
CA ALA A 243 -4.92 -5.16 -7.43
C ALA A 243 -4.53 -6.21 -8.50
N GLN A 244 -3.53 -7.03 -8.15
CA GLN A 244 -3.18 -8.41 -8.57
C GLN A 244 -3.50 -8.91 -9.99
N THR A 245 -3.74 -8.06 -10.98
CA THR A 245 -3.85 -8.48 -12.39
C THR A 245 -2.52 -8.37 -13.12
N TYR A 246 -1.55 -7.65 -12.55
CA TYR A 246 -0.28 -7.35 -13.20
C TYR A 246 0.92 -7.84 -12.37
N LEU A 247 2.00 -8.22 -13.06
CA LEU A 247 3.31 -8.48 -12.46
C LEU A 247 4.33 -7.52 -13.07
N PRO A 248 5.20 -6.89 -12.28
CA PRO A 248 6.13 -5.90 -12.80
C PRO A 248 7.17 -6.55 -13.71
N PHE A 249 7.23 -6.10 -14.96
CA PHE A 249 8.30 -6.42 -15.90
C PHE A 249 9.46 -5.43 -15.77
N ASP A 250 10.68 -5.90 -16.06
CA ASP A 250 11.88 -5.06 -16.07
C ASP A 250 12.57 -5.21 -17.43
N ASP A 251 12.49 -4.16 -18.25
CA ASP A 251 13.07 -4.12 -19.60
C ASP A 251 14.58 -4.37 -19.60
N ARG A 252 15.26 -4.17 -18.47
CA ARG A 252 16.71 -4.48 -18.34
C ARG A 252 16.98 -5.98 -18.38
N LEU A 253 15.99 -6.81 -18.02
CA LEU A 253 16.05 -8.26 -18.10
C LEU A 253 15.68 -8.78 -19.52
N GLU A 254 15.25 -7.89 -20.43
CA GLU A 254 14.89 -8.26 -21.81
C GLU A 254 16.10 -8.25 -22.78
N ARG A 255 17.24 -7.63 -22.44
CA ARG A 255 18.40 -7.54 -23.35
C ARG A 255 19.53 -8.46 -22.90
N LEU A 256 19.63 -9.61 -23.54
CA LEU A 256 20.79 -10.50 -23.41
C LEU A 256 21.81 -10.30 -24.52
N THR A 257 23.08 -10.42 -24.14
CA THR A 257 24.22 -10.60 -25.05
C THR A 257 24.34 -12.06 -25.50
N GLU A 258 25.08 -12.30 -26.59
CA GLU A 258 25.38 -13.67 -27.05
C GLU A 258 26.17 -14.47 -26.02
N ASP A 259 27.05 -13.81 -25.27
CA ASP A 259 27.87 -14.45 -24.23
C ASP A 259 27.02 -14.92 -23.04
N GLU A 260 25.97 -14.18 -22.68
CA GLU A 260 25.03 -14.59 -21.63
C GLU A 260 24.11 -15.72 -22.11
N LEU A 261 23.69 -15.71 -23.38
CA LEU A 261 22.93 -16.82 -23.99
C LEU A 261 23.75 -18.11 -24.07
N ALA A 262 25.07 -18.01 -24.27
CA ALA A 262 25.96 -19.17 -24.36
C ALA A 262 26.03 -19.97 -23.05
N GLN A 263 25.76 -19.34 -21.90
CA GLN A 263 25.76 -20.00 -20.58
C GLN A 263 24.66 -21.04 -20.41
N TYR A 264 23.66 -21.05 -21.29
CA TYR A 264 22.56 -22.00 -21.26
C TYR A 264 22.77 -23.20 -22.19
N GLN A 265 23.90 -23.32 -22.88
CA GLN A 265 24.10 -24.35 -23.91
C GLN A 265 24.05 -25.79 -23.40
N ASP A 266 24.33 -26.00 -22.12
CA ASP A 266 24.37 -27.33 -21.48
C ASP A 266 23.07 -27.65 -20.74
N ARG A 267 22.05 -26.80 -20.89
CA ARG A 267 20.71 -27.01 -20.32
C ARG A 267 20.00 -28.17 -21.01
N VAL A 268 19.25 -28.95 -20.25
CA VAL A 268 18.55 -30.14 -20.74
C VAL A 268 17.56 -29.76 -21.84
N PHE A 269 16.82 -28.66 -21.67
CA PHE A 269 15.88 -28.25 -22.71
C PHE A 269 16.58 -27.90 -24.03
N VAL A 270 17.81 -27.36 -23.99
CA VAL A 270 18.60 -27.06 -25.20
C VAL A 270 19.06 -28.36 -25.87
N THR A 271 19.46 -29.36 -25.08
CA THR A 271 19.73 -30.70 -25.58
C THR A 271 18.51 -31.29 -26.28
N GLN A 272 17.31 -31.14 -25.72
CA GLN A 272 16.08 -31.55 -26.39
C GLN A 272 15.85 -30.83 -27.72
N LEU A 273 16.12 -29.53 -27.82
CA LEU A 273 16.03 -28.80 -29.10
C LEU A 273 17.06 -29.28 -30.14
N ARG A 274 18.25 -29.74 -29.68
CA ARG A 274 19.27 -30.34 -30.56
C ARG A 274 18.86 -31.71 -31.07
N ILE A 275 18.20 -32.54 -30.25
CA ILE A 275 17.60 -33.82 -30.67
C ILE A 275 16.64 -33.60 -31.85
N LEU A 276 15.85 -32.52 -31.78
CA LEU A 276 14.94 -32.12 -32.85
C LEU A 276 15.60 -31.49 -34.08
N LYS A 277 16.94 -31.36 -34.08
CA LYS A 277 17.74 -30.77 -35.17
C LYS A 277 17.34 -29.33 -35.53
N LEU A 278 16.89 -28.54 -34.55
CA LEU A 278 16.54 -27.13 -34.78
C LEU A 278 17.76 -26.32 -35.22
N GLY A 279 17.54 -25.41 -36.17
CA GLY A 279 18.57 -24.47 -36.61
C GLY A 279 18.95 -23.46 -35.52
N ARG A 280 20.17 -22.92 -35.60
CA ARG A 280 20.73 -21.96 -34.62
C ARG A 280 19.80 -20.78 -34.31
N ARG A 281 19.06 -20.27 -35.30
CA ARG A 281 18.13 -19.14 -35.12
C ARG A 281 16.94 -19.52 -34.23
N SER A 282 16.35 -20.70 -34.43
CA SER A 282 15.22 -21.18 -33.63
C SER A 282 15.66 -21.53 -32.21
N VAL A 283 16.83 -22.13 -32.04
CA VAL A 283 17.41 -22.38 -30.71
C VAL A 283 17.64 -21.07 -29.97
N ARG A 284 18.21 -20.04 -30.63
CA ARG A 284 18.41 -18.71 -30.03
C ARG A 284 17.09 -18.07 -29.59
N PHE A 285 16.03 -18.23 -30.39
CA PHE A 285 14.71 -17.73 -30.05
C PHE A 285 14.18 -18.38 -28.77
N HIS A 286 14.16 -19.72 -28.70
CA HIS A 286 13.68 -20.44 -27.50
C HIS A 286 14.53 -20.19 -26.25
N LEU A 287 15.84 -20.02 -26.41
CA LEU A 287 16.73 -19.60 -25.32
C LEU A 287 16.34 -18.24 -24.73
N GLY A 288 16.03 -17.26 -25.58
CA GLY A 288 15.55 -15.95 -25.13
C GLY A 288 14.26 -16.06 -24.34
N GLU A 289 13.30 -16.82 -24.85
CA GLU A 289 12.01 -17.07 -24.20
C GLU A 289 12.19 -17.70 -22.80
N TYR A 290 13.01 -18.75 -22.71
CA TYR A 290 13.38 -19.41 -21.46
C TYR A 290 13.99 -18.43 -20.46
N HIS A 291 14.99 -17.66 -20.89
CA HIS A 291 15.67 -16.71 -20.02
C HIS A 291 14.71 -15.64 -19.48
N HIS A 292 13.91 -15.03 -20.34
CA HIS A 292 13.00 -13.96 -19.93
C HIS A 292 12.00 -14.46 -18.89
N ALA A 293 11.42 -15.65 -19.12
CA ALA A 293 10.53 -16.29 -18.16
C ALA A 293 11.24 -16.59 -16.83
N TRP A 294 12.41 -17.22 -16.87
CA TRP A 294 13.17 -17.57 -15.68
C TRP A 294 13.55 -16.34 -14.84
N ALA A 295 14.13 -15.31 -15.48
CA ALA A 295 14.61 -14.10 -14.80
C ALA A 295 13.46 -13.34 -14.11
N HIS A 296 12.33 -13.21 -14.80
CA HIS A 296 11.15 -12.55 -14.25
C HIS A 296 10.49 -13.36 -13.14
N ARG A 297 10.31 -14.68 -13.32
CA ARG A 297 9.75 -15.55 -12.28
C ARG A 297 10.61 -15.57 -11.02
N ALA A 298 11.94 -15.64 -11.17
CA ALA A 298 12.87 -15.56 -10.05
C ALA A 298 12.79 -14.20 -9.33
N ARG A 299 12.66 -13.09 -10.07
CA ARG A 299 12.44 -11.75 -9.50
C ARG A 299 11.10 -11.67 -8.76
N TRP A 300 10.03 -12.18 -9.36
CA TRP A 300 8.69 -12.16 -8.78
C TRP A 300 8.63 -12.94 -7.47
N LEU A 301 9.24 -14.12 -7.41
CA LEU A 301 9.34 -14.89 -6.16
C LEU A 301 10.19 -14.17 -5.11
N ARG A 302 11.37 -13.66 -5.49
CA ARG A 302 12.29 -12.97 -4.57
C ARG A 302 11.65 -11.74 -3.91
N HIS A 303 10.77 -11.06 -4.62
CA HIS A 303 10.09 -9.84 -4.14
C HIS A 303 8.64 -10.08 -3.72
N HIS A 304 8.20 -11.34 -3.61
CA HIS A 304 6.85 -11.72 -3.19
C HIS A 304 5.73 -11.11 -4.05
N TYR A 305 5.99 -10.91 -5.35
CA TYR A 305 4.97 -10.44 -6.32
C TYR A 305 4.02 -11.56 -6.75
N VAL A 306 4.50 -12.81 -6.68
CA VAL A 306 3.77 -14.05 -6.99
C VAL A 306 4.05 -15.06 -5.89
N ASP A 307 3.04 -15.84 -5.51
CA ASP A 307 3.20 -16.94 -4.57
C ASP A 307 3.79 -18.19 -5.26
N GLN A 308 4.46 -19.06 -4.50
CA GLN A 308 5.02 -20.29 -5.06
C GLN A 308 3.93 -21.26 -5.55
N ASP A 309 2.80 -21.36 -4.83
CA ASP A 309 1.72 -22.26 -5.21
C ASP A 309 0.94 -21.72 -6.43
N GLU A 310 0.87 -20.39 -6.60
CA GLU A 310 0.35 -19.76 -7.82
C GLU A 310 1.20 -20.15 -9.05
N LEU A 311 2.53 -20.12 -8.94
CA LEU A 311 3.41 -20.56 -10.01
C LEU A 311 3.30 -22.05 -10.32
N LYS A 312 3.17 -22.90 -9.29
CA LYS A 312 2.97 -24.35 -9.49
C LYS A 312 1.66 -24.63 -10.22
N GLN A 313 0.59 -23.92 -9.88
CA GLN A 313 -0.69 -24.07 -10.58
C GLN A 313 -0.54 -23.69 -12.06
N PHE A 314 0.13 -22.56 -12.35
CA PHE A 314 0.41 -22.14 -13.71
C PHE A 314 1.26 -23.15 -14.49
N GLU A 315 2.29 -23.73 -13.86
CA GLU A 315 3.09 -24.82 -14.44
C GLU A 315 2.27 -26.08 -14.71
N SER A 316 1.39 -26.46 -13.79
CA SER A 316 0.47 -27.60 -13.96
C SER A 316 -0.48 -27.39 -15.15
N ASP A 317 -1.01 -26.18 -15.32
CA ASP A 317 -1.89 -25.85 -16.44
C ASP A 317 -1.15 -25.93 -17.78
N LEU A 318 0.09 -25.42 -17.83
CA LEU A 318 0.97 -25.53 -19.01
C LEU A 318 1.31 -26.99 -19.34
N ARG A 319 1.63 -27.80 -18.32
CA ARG A 319 1.90 -29.22 -18.47
C ARG A 319 0.70 -29.96 -19.06
N ARG A 320 -0.51 -29.65 -18.59
CA ARG A 320 -1.74 -30.28 -19.09
C ARG A 320 -1.97 -29.99 -20.58
N GLU A 321 -1.72 -28.77 -21.03
CA GLU A 321 -1.83 -28.43 -22.44
C GLU A 321 -0.73 -29.05 -23.30
N TRP A 322 0.50 -29.14 -22.76
CA TRP A 322 1.57 -29.90 -23.39
C TRP A 322 1.19 -31.38 -23.55
N GLU A 323 0.72 -32.04 -22.48
CA GLU A 323 0.33 -33.46 -22.50
C GLU A 323 -0.72 -33.70 -23.59
N ARG A 324 -1.78 -32.88 -23.65
CA ARG A 324 -2.82 -32.97 -24.68
C ARG A 324 -2.25 -32.92 -26.10
N VAL A 325 -1.21 -32.12 -26.32
CA VAL A 325 -0.52 -32.04 -27.63
C VAL A 325 0.38 -33.26 -27.81
N PHE A 326 1.22 -33.58 -26.83
CA PHE A 326 2.21 -34.65 -26.89
C PHE A 326 1.57 -36.00 -27.17
N SER A 327 0.58 -36.43 -26.37
CA SER A 327 -0.02 -37.77 -26.52
C SER A 327 -0.60 -37.96 -27.92
N LYS A 328 -1.23 -36.94 -28.51
CA LYS A 328 -1.79 -37.01 -29.87
C LYS A 328 -0.74 -37.35 -30.93
N TYR A 329 0.44 -36.76 -30.86
CA TYR A 329 1.49 -36.95 -31.87
C TYR A 329 2.38 -38.14 -31.55
N ALA A 330 2.65 -38.41 -30.26
CA ALA A 330 3.36 -39.60 -29.83
C ALA A 330 2.59 -40.88 -30.21
N ASP A 331 1.29 -40.96 -29.88
CA ASP A 331 0.43 -42.09 -30.26
C ASP A 331 0.41 -42.32 -31.78
N ALA A 332 0.43 -41.24 -32.57
CA ALA A 332 0.44 -41.33 -34.03
C ALA A 332 1.76 -41.92 -34.57
N VAL A 333 2.89 -41.59 -33.93
CA VAL A 333 4.22 -42.14 -34.24
C VAL A 333 4.28 -43.61 -33.85
N ASP A 334 3.82 -43.96 -32.65
CA ASP A 334 3.81 -45.33 -32.14
C ASP A 334 2.92 -46.25 -32.97
N ALA A 335 1.79 -45.73 -33.47
CA ALA A 335 0.90 -46.43 -34.39
C ALA A 335 1.45 -46.51 -35.83
N GLY A 336 2.60 -45.90 -36.14
CA GLY A 336 3.15 -45.82 -37.50
C GLY A 336 2.28 -45.04 -38.48
N SER A 337 1.37 -44.20 -37.96
CA SER A 337 0.39 -43.43 -38.73
C SER A 337 0.82 -41.99 -39.00
N TYR A 338 1.87 -41.52 -38.32
CA TYR A 338 2.44 -40.19 -38.55
C TYR A 338 3.24 -40.17 -39.87
N PRO A 339 3.04 -39.16 -40.75
CA PRO A 339 3.61 -39.15 -42.09
C PRO A 339 5.12 -38.82 -42.15
N GLY A 340 5.73 -38.38 -41.04
CA GLY A 340 7.15 -38.03 -40.93
C GLY A 340 7.94 -38.93 -39.99
N ASP A 341 9.21 -38.58 -39.74
CA ASP A 341 10.01 -39.23 -38.70
C ASP A 341 9.68 -38.67 -37.30
N ALA A 342 10.22 -39.31 -36.26
CA ALA A 342 9.99 -38.88 -34.87
C ALA A 342 10.55 -37.47 -34.58
N VAL A 343 11.56 -37.02 -35.33
CA VAL A 343 12.06 -35.64 -35.27
C VAL A 343 11.04 -34.65 -35.83
N ALA A 344 10.41 -34.95 -36.96
CA ALA A 344 9.33 -34.13 -37.52
C ALA A 344 8.12 -34.07 -36.57
N ALA A 345 7.76 -35.20 -35.96
CA ALA A 345 6.71 -35.24 -34.93
C ALA A 345 7.07 -34.35 -33.73
N GLY A 346 8.32 -34.41 -33.25
CA GLY A 346 8.76 -33.60 -32.12
C GLY A 346 8.82 -32.09 -32.42
N ASN A 347 9.16 -31.70 -33.66
CA ASN A 347 9.06 -30.29 -34.08
C ASN A 347 7.59 -29.82 -34.06
N GLU A 348 6.66 -30.65 -34.55
CA GLU A 348 5.23 -30.34 -34.51
C GLU A 348 4.69 -30.26 -33.07
N ILE A 349 5.12 -31.16 -32.18
CA ILE A 349 4.80 -31.10 -30.74
C ILE A 349 5.27 -29.78 -30.14
N LEU A 350 6.54 -29.42 -30.35
CA LEU A 350 7.12 -28.17 -29.85
C LEU A 350 6.29 -26.97 -30.33
N ASP A 351 6.06 -26.83 -31.63
CA ASP A 351 5.33 -25.70 -32.20
C ASP A 351 3.89 -25.61 -31.70
N ARG A 352 3.18 -26.74 -31.63
CA ARG A 352 1.78 -26.80 -31.18
C ARG A 352 1.65 -26.56 -29.68
N ALA A 353 2.56 -27.10 -28.87
CA ALA A 353 2.56 -26.89 -27.43
C ALA A 353 2.91 -25.43 -27.09
N MET A 354 3.87 -24.84 -27.80
CA MET A 354 4.20 -23.40 -27.66
C MET A 354 3.01 -22.51 -28.02
N ALA A 355 2.28 -22.83 -29.09
CA ALA A 355 1.08 -22.09 -29.48
C ALA A 355 -0.07 -22.24 -28.45
N ALA A 356 -0.27 -23.45 -27.91
CA ALA A 356 -1.27 -23.69 -26.87
C ALA A 356 -0.94 -22.95 -25.57
N ALA A 357 0.34 -22.90 -25.19
CA ALA A 357 0.81 -22.20 -24.00
C ALA A 357 0.51 -20.68 -24.03
N GLU A 358 0.41 -20.05 -25.21
CA GLU A 358 0.07 -18.62 -25.32
C GLU A 358 -1.35 -18.28 -24.81
N GLY A 359 -2.24 -19.28 -24.77
CA GLY A 359 -3.59 -19.14 -24.23
C GLY A 359 -3.64 -19.17 -22.70
N ILE A 360 -2.60 -19.71 -22.05
CA ILE A 360 -2.53 -19.84 -20.59
C ILE A 360 -1.76 -18.66 -20.03
N ARG A 361 -2.35 -17.95 -19.06
CA ARG A 361 -1.75 -16.78 -18.42
C ARG A 361 -1.63 -16.99 -16.93
N LEU A 362 -0.50 -16.57 -16.36
CA LEU A 362 -0.29 -16.56 -14.91
C LEU A 362 -1.30 -15.64 -14.22
N ARG A 363 -1.53 -14.44 -14.79
CA ARG A 363 -2.57 -13.48 -14.39
C ARG A 363 -3.12 -12.78 -15.64
N PRO A 364 -4.35 -12.24 -15.63
CA PRO A 364 -4.94 -11.60 -16.81
C PRO A 364 -4.08 -10.52 -17.47
N GLY A 365 -3.38 -9.70 -16.67
CA GLY A 365 -2.50 -8.62 -17.12
C GLY A 365 -1.05 -9.03 -17.39
N VAL A 366 -0.70 -10.31 -17.28
CA VAL A 366 0.58 -10.87 -17.74
C VAL A 366 0.38 -11.26 -19.21
N ASP A 367 0.58 -10.30 -20.11
CA ASP A 367 0.29 -10.43 -21.54
C ASP A 367 1.49 -10.86 -22.40
N LYS A 368 2.69 -10.84 -21.81
CA LYS A 368 3.93 -11.26 -22.43
C LYS A 368 3.93 -12.78 -22.66
N ARG A 369 3.73 -13.20 -23.92
CA ARG A 369 3.64 -14.61 -24.35
C ARG A 369 4.87 -15.45 -23.97
N TRP A 370 6.03 -14.81 -23.85
CA TRP A 370 7.27 -15.48 -23.47
C TRP A 370 7.26 -16.02 -22.05
N VAL A 371 6.38 -15.52 -21.16
CA VAL A 371 6.23 -16.06 -19.81
C VAL A 371 5.78 -17.52 -19.87
N SER A 372 4.76 -17.82 -20.66
CA SER A 372 4.21 -19.17 -20.81
C SER A 372 5.16 -20.08 -21.58
N ARG A 373 5.66 -19.63 -22.73
CA ARG A 373 6.60 -20.41 -23.57
C ARG A 373 7.90 -20.72 -22.85
N GLY A 374 8.51 -19.73 -22.20
CA GLY A 374 9.72 -19.92 -21.43
C GLY A 374 9.54 -20.77 -20.17
N THR A 375 8.37 -20.70 -19.53
CA THR A 375 8.03 -21.60 -18.41
C THR A 375 7.91 -23.05 -18.85
N LEU A 376 7.34 -23.30 -20.04
CA LEU A 376 7.27 -24.65 -20.59
C LEU A 376 8.68 -25.20 -20.92
N HIS A 377 9.60 -24.35 -21.40
CA HIS A 377 11.02 -24.72 -21.52
C HIS A 377 11.68 -25.00 -20.16
N ALA A 378 11.29 -24.29 -19.10
CA ALA A 378 11.78 -24.58 -17.76
C ALA A 378 11.30 -25.94 -17.23
N LEU A 379 10.07 -26.35 -17.54
CA LEU A 379 9.59 -27.70 -17.27
C LEU A 379 10.40 -28.74 -18.07
N ALA A 380 10.68 -28.47 -19.35
CA ALA A 380 11.52 -29.34 -20.17
C ALA A 380 12.99 -29.41 -19.70
N ASP A 381 13.51 -28.35 -19.05
CA ASP A 381 14.84 -28.35 -18.44
C ASP A 381 14.92 -29.26 -17.21
N LEU A 382 13.78 -29.51 -16.57
CA LEU A 382 13.68 -30.38 -15.39
C LEU A 382 13.41 -31.85 -15.75
N ALA A 383 13.34 -32.21 -17.03
CA ALA A 383 12.96 -33.56 -17.48
C ALA A 383 13.76 -34.71 -16.84
N LEU A 384 15.02 -34.50 -16.48
CA LEU A 384 15.84 -35.52 -15.82
C LEU A 384 15.56 -35.71 -14.32
N LYS A 385 14.82 -34.78 -13.72
CA LYS A 385 14.61 -34.69 -12.26
C LYS A 385 13.14 -34.72 -11.88
N ASP A 386 12.26 -34.45 -12.83
CA ASP A 386 10.81 -34.39 -12.65
C ASP A 386 10.20 -35.80 -12.80
N PRO A 387 9.37 -36.27 -11.85
CA PRO A 387 8.68 -37.55 -11.98
C PRO A 387 7.71 -37.59 -13.17
N ASP A 388 7.18 -36.43 -13.57
CA ASP A 388 6.37 -36.28 -14.78
C ASP A 388 7.16 -35.39 -15.74
N PRO A 389 8.06 -35.92 -16.57
CA PRO A 389 8.95 -35.07 -17.34
C PRO A 389 8.26 -34.44 -18.56
N VAL A 390 8.64 -33.20 -18.91
CA VAL A 390 8.22 -32.56 -20.18
C VAL A 390 9.31 -32.76 -21.23
N GLY A 391 8.90 -33.16 -22.43
CA GLY A 391 9.81 -33.18 -23.55
C GLY A 391 9.15 -33.04 -24.92
N TRP A 392 9.98 -32.95 -25.95
CA TRP A 392 9.50 -32.61 -27.29
C TRP A 392 9.49 -33.79 -28.25
N HIS A 393 10.51 -34.65 -28.20
CA HIS A 393 10.59 -35.84 -29.05
C HIS A 393 9.71 -36.96 -28.48
N PRO A 394 8.98 -37.77 -29.28
CA PRO A 394 8.15 -38.86 -28.76
C PRO A 394 8.90 -39.82 -27.82
N SER A 395 10.15 -40.13 -28.13
CA SER A 395 11.05 -40.95 -27.29
C SER A 395 12.07 -40.13 -26.49
N PHE A 396 11.70 -38.93 -26.02
CA PHE A 396 12.67 -38.01 -25.39
C PHE A 396 13.30 -38.59 -24.11
N GLU A 397 12.54 -39.37 -23.32
CA GLU A 397 13.04 -39.95 -22.07
C GLU A 397 14.23 -40.89 -22.32
N ASP A 398 14.05 -41.85 -23.25
CA ASP A 398 15.11 -42.79 -23.64
C ASP A 398 16.33 -42.05 -24.20
N LEU A 399 16.10 -41.09 -25.11
CA LEU A 399 17.18 -40.32 -25.73
C LEU A 399 17.98 -39.50 -24.72
N LEU A 400 17.31 -38.93 -23.71
CA LEU A 400 17.98 -38.18 -22.66
C LEU A 400 18.76 -39.10 -21.71
N GLN A 401 18.25 -40.31 -21.42
CA GLN A 401 18.98 -41.30 -20.60
C GLN A 401 20.22 -41.82 -21.33
N ASP A 402 20.13 -42.14 -22.62
CA ASP A 402 21.25 -42.59 -23.44
C ASP A 402 22.38 -41.55 -23.51
N LEU A 403 22.02 -40.26 -23.60
CA LEU A 403 22.97 -39.14 -23.60
C LEU A 403 23.75 -39.02 -22.28
N ILE A 404 23.12 -39.33 -21.14
CA ILE A 404 23.81 -39.35 -19.83
C ILE A 404 24.74 -40.56 -19.75
N ALA A 405 24.25 -41.73 -20.15
CA ALA A 405 25.03 -42.96 -20.10
C ALA A 405 26.28 -42.91 -21.00
N THR A 406 26.23 -42.17 -22.11
CA THR A 406 27.40 -41.92 -22.97
C THR A 406 28.35 -40.86 -22.40
N ALA A 407 27.84 -39.81 -21.75
CA ALA A 407 28.68 -38.82 -21.08
C ALA A 407 29.45 -39.41 -19.89
N ASP A 408 28.80 -40.25 -19.08
CA ASP A 408 29.42 -40.94 -17.93
C ASP A 408 30.44 -42.02 -18.34
N ALA A 409 30.45 -42.43 -19.61
CA ALA A 409 31.39 -43.42 -20.15
C ALA A 409 32.62 -42.80 -20.83
N GLU A 410 32.60 -41.49 -21.11
CA GLU A 410 33.71 -40.74 -21.71
C GLU A 410 34.57 -39.99 -20.67
N ASP A 411 34.10 -39.86 -19.42
CA ASP A 411 34.86 -39.44 -18.23
C ASP A 411 35.48 -40.65 -17.47
#